data_AF-R9TDW4-F1
#
_entry.id   AF-R9TDW4-F1
#
_cell.length_a   1.000
_cell.length_b   1.000
_cell.length_c   1.000
_cell.angle_alpha   90.00
_cell.angle_beta   90.00
_cell.angle_gamma   90.00
#
_symmetry.space_group_name_H-M   'P 1'
#
loop_
_entity.id
_entity.type
_entity.pdbx_description
1 polymer ?
#
loop_
_entity_poly.entity_id
_entity_poly.type
_entity_poly.pdbx_seq_one_letter_code
_entity_poly.pdbx_strand_id
1 'polypeptide(L)'
;FTTQETITNANTAKQWFLKSAKDSKFVANHFIALSTNAKLVQEFGIDKANMFEFWDWVGGRYSLWSAIGMSIALNIGFDNFEHLLSGAHWMDNHFKSTPIERNIPVILAVLGIWYGNFYGA
;
A
#
# COMPACT_ATOMS: atom_id res chain seq x y z
N PHE A 1 6.82 8.61 -6.42
CA PHE A 1 7.22 9.95 -5.95
C PHE A 1 6.97 11.07 -6.98
N THR A 2 5.86 11.04 -7.72
CA THR A 2 5.55 12.04 -8.77
C THR A 2 4.11 12.54 -8.74
N THR A 3 3.22 11.85 -8.02
CA THR A 3 1.81 12.23 -7.84
C THR A 3 1.70 13.62 -7.23
N GLN A 4 1.08 14.54 -7.97
CA GLN A 4 1.10 15.97 -7.66
C GLN A 4 0.55 16.26 -6.27
N GLU A 5 -0.59 15.69 -5.93
CA GLU A 5 -1.29 15.87 -4.66
C GLU A 5 -0.45 15.35 -3.50
N THR A 6 0.13 14.15 -3.66
CA THR A 6 0.98 13.51 -2.63
C THR A 6 2.24 14.33 -2.38
N ILE A 7 2.92 14.78 -3.44
CA ILE A 7 4.16 15.57 -3.31
C ILE A 7 3.88 16.96 -2.75
N THR A 8 2.76 17.59 -3.12
CA THR A 8 2.33 18.86 -2.54
C THR A 8 2.12 18.74 -1.03
N ASN A 9 1.43 17.70 -0.59
CA ASN A 9 1.21 17.42 0.83
C ASN A 9 2.52 17.09 1.56
N ALA A 10 3.39 16.27 0.97
CA ALA A 10 4.68 15.92 1.55
C ALA A 10 5.58 17.15 1.74
N ASN A 11 5.65 18.04 0.75
CA ASN A 11 6.41 19.29 0.85
C ASN A 11 5.82 20.23 1.90
N THR A 12 4.50 20.32 1.99
CA THR A 12 3.81 21.10 3.03
C THR A 12 4.17 20.59 4.43
N ALA A 13 4.14 19.27 4.63
CA ALA A 13 4.51 18.64 5.89
C ALA A 13 6.00 18.85 6.23
N LYS A 14 6.90 18.71 5.25
CA LYS A 14 8.34 18.98 5.41
C LYS A 14 8.59 20.44 5.82
N GLN A 15 7.94 21.40 5.15
CA GLN A 15 8.07 22.82 5.50
C GLN A 15 7.56 23.10 6.90
N TRP A 16 6.43 22.52 7.30
CA TRP A 16 5.91 22.64 8.67
C TRP A 16 6.91 22.08 9.69
N PHE A 17 7.45 20.88 9.47
CA PHE A 17 8.43 20.25 10.34
C PHE A 17 9.71 21.09 10.51
N LEU A 18 10.24 21.64 9.42
CA LEU A 18 11.47 22.42 9.44
C LEU A 18 11.34 23.77 10.17
N LYS A 19 10.13 24.30 10.38
CA LYS A 19 9.93 25.46 11.26
C LYS A 19 10.40 25.19 12.69
N SER A 20 10.28 23.94 13.15
CA SER A 20 10.71 23.50 14.48
C SER A 20 12.10 22.86 14.46
N ALA A 21 12.35 21.94 13.52
CA ALA A 21 13.61 21.19 13.45
C ALA A 21 14.80 22.05 12.98
N LYS A 22 14.55 23.12 12.21
CA LYS A 22 15.50 24.10 11.63
C LYS A 22 16.53 23.54 10.65
N ASP A 23 17.10 22.37 10.92
CA ASP A 23 18.12 21.72 10.11
C ASP A 23 17.50 20.61 9.25
N SER A 24 17.80 20.64 7.94
CA SER A 24 17.27 19.69 6.97
C SER A 24 17.76 18.27 7.18
N LYS A 25 18.89 18.05 7.88
CA LYS A 25 19.39 16.69 8.18
C LYS A 25 18.40 15.86 8.99
N PHE A 26 17.54 16.50 9.77
CA PHE A 26 16.55 15.79 10.59
C PHE A 26 15.40 15.22 9.77
N VAL A 27 15.24 15.61 8.49
CA VAL A 27 14.24 15.00 7.59
C VAL A 27 14.46 13.48 7.50
N ALA A 28 15.72 13.04 7.45
CA ALA A 28 16.09 11.63 7.37
C ALA A 28 15.54 10.78 8.53
N ASN A 29 15.29 11.37 9.70
CA ASN A 29 14.83 10.66 10.91
C ASN A 29 13.30 10.73 11.11
N HIS A 30 12.60 11.56 10.35
CA HIS A 30 11.17 11.85 10.57
C HIS A 30 10.30 11.59 9.33
N PHE A 31 10.91 11.24 8.20
CA PHE A 31 10.22 10.93 6.96
C PHE A 31 10.72 9.59 6.42
N ILE A 32 9.78 8.76 5.99
CA ILE A 32 10.01 7.51 5.25
C ILE A 32 9.32 7.62 3.90
N ALA A 33 9.77 6.85 2.90
CA ALA A 33 9.17 6.84 1.58
C ALA A 33 8.77 5.43 1.16
N LEU A 34 7.55 5.30 0.63
CA LEU A 34 7.07 4.08 -0.02
C LEU A 34 7.11 4.35 -1.53
N SER A 35 8.22 4.00 -2.19
CA SER A 35 8.45 4.35 -3.60
C SER A 35 9.57 3.52 -4.21
N THR A 36 9.56 3.42 -5.55
CA THR A 36 10.66 2.88 -6.37
C THR A 36 11.65 3.92 -6.90
N ASN A 37 11.39 5.22 -6.69
CA ASN A 37 12.21 6.29 -7.26
C ASN A 37 13.22 6.81 -6.23
N ALA A 38 14.32 6.08 -6.07
CA ALA A 38 15.37 6.38 -5.10
C ALA A 38 15.93 7.81 -5.25
N LYS A 39 16.09 8.28 -6.50
CA LYS A 39 16.62 9.63 -6.77
C LYS A 39 15.74 10.72 -6.15
N LEU A 40 14.44 10.70 -6.42
CA LEU A 40 13.52 11.71 -5.88
C LEU A 40 13.36 11.62 -4.37
N VAL A 41 13.44 10.42 -3.80
CA VAL A 41 13.40 10.20 -2.33
C VAL A 41 14.62 10.83 -1.65
N GLN A 42 15.81 10.61 -2.20
CA GLN A 42 17.04 11.20 -1.68
C GLN A 42 17.08 12.72 -1.88
N GLU A 43 16.61 13.23 -3.02
CA GLU A 43 16.44 14.67 -3.26
C GLU A 43 15.46 15.31 -2.27
N PHE A 44 14.44 14.57 -1.83
CA PHE A 44 13.54 15.00 -0.74
C PHE A 44 14.26 15.07 0.61
N GLY A 45 15.41 14.41 0.78
CA GLY A 45 16.19 14.37 2.02
C GLY A 45 15.88 13.17 2.93
N ILE A 46 15.19 12.15 2.40
CA ILE A 46 14.96 10.88 3.10
C ILE A 46 16.17 9.97 2.91
N ASP A 47 16.59 9.29 3.97
CA ASP A 47 17.64 8.27 3.88
C ASP A 47 17.16 7.11 3.01
N LYS A 48 18.03 6.57 2.15
CA LYS A 48 17.71 5.40 1.33
C LYS A 48 17.34 4.19 2.19
N ALA A 49 17.90 4.05 3.40
CA ALA A 49 17.52 3.01 4.35
C ALA A 49 16.05 3.13 4.83
N ASN A 50 15.46 4.32 4.71
CA ASN A 50 14.08 4.64 5.05
C ASN A 50 13.15 4.67 3.81
N MET A 51 13.63 4.10 2.69
CA MET A 51 12.83 3.86 1.49
C MET A 51 12.44 2.39 1.40
N PHE A 52 11.15 2.13 1.30
CA PHE A 52 10.60 0.79 1.15
C PHE A 52 9.95 0.66 -0.24
N GLU A 53 10.45 -0.30 -1.02
CA GLU A 53 10.06 -0.48 -2.41
C GLU A 53 8.83 -1.39 -2.55
N PHE A 54 8.19 -1.29 -3.71
CA PHE A 54 7.18 -2.22 -4.22
C PHE A 54 7.32 -2.27 -5.75
N TRP A 55 6.60 -3.15 -6.43
CA TRP A 55 6.84 -3.41 -7.85
C TRP A 55 5.68 -2.96 -8.75
N ASP A 56 5.96 -2.85 -10.04
CA ASP A 56 5.01 -2.45 -11.08
C ASP A 56 3.81 -3.39 -11.22
N TRP A 57 4.00 -4.68 -10.95
CA TRP A 57 2.93 -5.68 -10.88
C TRP A 57 2.02 -5.53 -9.65
N VAL A 58 2.36 -4.65 -8.70
CA VAL A 58 1.48 -4.30 -7.56
C VAL A 58 0.61 -3.10 -7.95
N GLY A 59 -0.59 -3.39 -8.46
CA GLY A 59 -1.56 -2.34 -8.80
C GLY A 59 -2.02 -1.55 -7.58
N GLY A 60 -2.17 -0.22 -7.72
CA GLY A 60 -2.45 0.70 -6.60
C GLY A 60 -3.66 0.29 -5.72
N ARG A 61 -4.76 -0.13 -6.34
CA ARG A 61 -5.97 -0.59 -5.62
C ARG A 61 -5.83 -1.95 -4.90
N TYR A 62 -4.73 -2.66 -5.13
CA TYR A 62 -4.39 -3.94 -4.49
C TYR A 62 -3.08 -3.86 -3.69
N SER A 63 -2.59 -2.66 -3.40
CA SER A 63 -1.22 -2.47 -2.91
C SER A 63 -1.04 -2.60 -1.39
N LEU A 64 -2.13 -2.69 -0.61
CA LEU A 64 -2.07 -2.68 0.86
C LEU A 64 -1.22 -3.82 1.46
N TRP A 65 -1.03 -4.90 0.73
CA TRP A 65 -0.23 -6.06 1.14
C TRP A 65 1.28 -5.87 0.95
N SER A 66 1.69 -4.80 0.26
CA SER A 66 3.08 -4.46 -0.01
C SER A 66 3.63 -3.49 1.05
N ALA A 67 4.79 -2.86 0.76
CA ALA A 67 5.32 -1.75 1.56
C ALA A 67 4.28 -0.63 1.78
N ILE A 68 3.30 -0.44 0.88
CA ILE A 68 2.20 0.52 1.07
C ILE A 68 1.39 0.26 2.35
N GLY A 69 1.30 -1.00 2.80
CA GLY A 69 0.66 -1.40 4.07
C GLY A 69 1.41 -1.00 5.34
N MET A 70 2.56 -0.34 5.24
CA MET A 70 3.40 -0.01 6.39
C MET A 70 2.67 0.76 7.48
N SER A 71 1.75 1.67 7.13
CA SER A 71 0.94 2.39 8.12
C SER A 71 0.05 1.45 8.95
N ILE A 72 -0.42 0.34 8.37
CA ILE A 72 -1.15 -0.70 9.07
C ILE A 72 -0.21 -1.42 10.04
N ALA A 73 0.93 -1.91 9.54
CA ALA A 73 1.93 -2.62 10.35
C ALA A 73 2.43 -1.78 11.53
N LEU A 74 2.66 -0.48 11.34
CA LEU A 74 3.04 0.44 12.41
C LEU A 74 1.93 0.65 13.45
N ASN A 75 0.66 0.56 13.05
CA ASN A 75 -0.48 0.77 13.95
C ASN A 75 -0.81 -0.47 14.77
N ILE A 76 -0.83 -1.64 14.16
CA ILE A 76 -1.27 -2.90 14.80
C ILE A 76 -0.12 -3.83 15.19
N GLY A 77 1.13 -3.47 14.88
CA GLY A 77 2.29 -4.34 15.04
C GLY A 77 2.49 -5.31 13.87
N PHE A 78 3.75 -5.70 13.61
CA PHE A 78 4.10 -6.51 12.46
C PHE A 78 3.51 -7.92 12.54
N ASP A 79 3.49 -8.56 13.71
CA ASP A 79 2.92 -9.91 13.90
C ASP A 79 1.44 -9.95 13.48
N ASN A 80 0.66 -8.92 13.81
CA ASN A 80 -0.74 -8.83 13.39
C ASN A 80 -0.88 -8.54 11.89
N PHE A 81 0.06 -7.79 11.31
CA PHE A 81 0.11 -7.60 9.87
C PHE A 81 0.45 -8.92 9.13
N GLU A 82 1.35 -9.74 9.66
CA GLU A 82 1.63 -11.08 9.12
C GLU A 82 0.41 -12.01 9.19
N HIS A 83 -0.39 -11.94 10.26
CA HIS A 83 -1.66 -12.66 10.32
C HIS A 83 -2.65 -12.19 9.24
N LEU A 84 -2.72 -10.89 8.96
CA LEU A 84 -3.51 -10.35 7.85
C LEU A 84 -3.03 -10.88 6.50
N LEU A 85 -1.72 -10.88 6.24
CA LEU A 85 -1.12 -11.45 5.03
C LEU A 85 -1.41 -12.94 4.90
N SER A 86 -1.32 -13.69 5.99
CA SER A 86 -1.58 -15.14 6.03
C SER A 86 -3.04 -15.45 5.70
N GLY A 87 -3.99 -14.64 6.20
CA GLY A 87 -5.40 -14.78 5.86
C GLY A 87 -5.67 -14.53 4.37
N ALA A 88 -5.04 -13.52 3.78
CA ALA A 88 -5.11 -13.26 2.34
C ALA A 88 -4.54 -14.43 1.53
N HIS A 89 -3.35 -14.92 1.90
CA HIS A 89 -2.72 -16.05 1.21
C HIS A 89 -3.55 -17.34 1.30
N TRP A 90 -4.20 -17.59 2.44
CA TRP A 90 -5.12 -18.72 2.57
C TRP A 90 -6.30 -18.61 1.59
N MET A 91 -6.90 -17.42 1.47
CA MET A 91 -7.99 -17.18 0.52
C MET A 91 -7.52 -17.26 -0.94
N ASP A 92 -6.30 -16.80 -1.25
CA ASP A 92 -5.71 -16.93 -2.58
C ASP A 92 -5.55 -18.41 -2.97
N ASN A 93 -5.12 -19.26 -2.04
CA ASN A 93 -4.99 -20.70 -2.28
C ASN A 93 -6.35 -21.38 -2.47
N HIS A 94 -7.37 -20.98 -1.70
CA HIS A 94 -8.75 -21.41 -1.91
C HIS A 94 -9.26 -20.98 -3.29
N PHE A 95 -9.08 -19.72 -3.66
CA PHE A 95 -9.50 -19.20 -4.96
C PHE A 95 -8.82 -19.94 -6.12
N LYS A 96 -7.52 -20.24 -6.00
CA LYS A 96 -6.74 -20.91 -7.03
C LYS A 96 -7.10 -22.40 -7.21
N SER A 97 -7.41 -23.09 -6.11
CA SER A 97 -7.40 -24.56 -6.10
C SER A 97 -8.78 -25.20 -5.93
N THR A 98 -9.77 -24.46 -5.44
CA THR A 98 -11.11 -24.99 -5.18
C THR A 98 -11.93 -25.07 -6.48
N PRO A 99 -12.63 -26.18 -6.76
CA PRO A 99 -13.55 -26.29 -7.90
C PRO A 99 -14.55 -25.14 -7.94
N ILE A 100 -14.88 -24.65 -9.15
CA ILE A 100 -15.64 -23.41 -9.36
C ILE A 100 -16.96 -23.41 -8.60
N GLU A 101 -17.66 -24.54 -8.54
CA GLU A 101 -18.96 -24.71 -7.89
C GLU A 101 -18.90 -24.61 -6.36
N ARG A 102 -17.69 -24.65 -5.79
CA ARG A 102 -17.41 -24.49 -4.35
C ARG A 102 -16.52 -23.29 -4.06
N ASN A 103 -16.15 -22.54 -5.09
CA ASN A 103 -15.21 -21.44 -5.00
C ASN A 103 -15.94 -20.16 -4.59
N ILE A 104 -15.84 -19.82 -3.31
CA ILE A 104 -16.56 -18.68 -2.69
C ILE A 104 -16.38 -17.37 -3.51
N PRO A 105 -15.16 -16.89 -3.82
CA PRO A 105 -15.02 -15.70 -4.67
C PRO A 105 -15.69 -15.80 -6.04
N VAL A 106 -15.63 -16.96 -6.72
CA VAL A 106 -16.26 -17.13 -8.04
C VAL A 106 -17.77 -17.11 -7.94
N ILE A 107 -18.34 -17.80 -6.95
CA ILE A 107 -19.79 -17.78 -6.70
C ILE A 107 -20.27 -16.35 -6.47
N LEU A 108 -19.56 -15.58 -5.63
CA LEU A 108 -19.88 -14.17 -5.38
C LEU A 108 -19.79 -13.32 -6.66
N ALA A 109 -18.78 -13.55 -7.50
CA ALA A 109 -18.62 -12.84 -8.77
C ALA A 109 -19.78 -13.14 -9.75
N VAL A 110 -20.17 -14.41 -9.86
CA VAL A 110 -21.28 -14.84 -10.73
C VAL A 110 -22.61 -14.27 -10.25
N LEU A 111 -22.86 -14.24 -8.94
CA LEU A 111 -24.04 -13.55 -8.38
C LEU A 111 -24.03 -12.06 -8.72
N GLY A 112 -22.87 -11.41 -8.64
CA GLY A 112 -22.70 -10.02 -9.05
C GLY A 112 -23.10 -9.78 -10.52
N ILE A 113 -22.66 -10.66 -11.43
CA ILE A 113 -23.05 -10.61 -12.84
C ILE A 113 -24.56 -10.87 -12.99
N TRP A 114 -25.10 -11.89 -12.31
CA TRP A 114 -26.51 -12.24 -12.43
C TRP A 114 -27.42 -11.06 -12.07
N TYR A 115 -27.21 -10.46 -10.89
CA TYR A 115 -28.01 -9.34 -10.43
C TYR A 115 -27.70 -8.03 -11.15
N GLY A 116 -26.45 -7.84 -11.60
CA GLY A 116 -26.04 -6.63 -12.31
C GLY A 116 -26.45 -6.58 -13.79
N ASN A 117 -26.61 -7.73 -14.45
CA ASN A 117 -26.79 -7.80 -15.91
C ASN A 117 -28.12 -8.40 -16.36
N PHE A 118 -28.78 -9.20 -15.52
CA PHE A 118 -29.98 -9.94 -15.92
C PHE A 118 -31.19 -9.65 -15.04
N TYR A 119 -30.97 -9.47 -13.73
CA TYR A 119 -32.07 -9.29 -12.79
C TYR A 119 -32.56 -7.83 -12.73
N GLY A 120 -33.34 -7.44 -13.75
CA GLY A 120 -33.97 -6.12 -13.82
C GLY A 120 -33.06 -5.00 -14.33
N ALA A 121 -32.00 -5.35 -15.04
CA ALA A 121 -31.16 -4.43 -15.82
C ALA A 121 -31.79 -4.12 -17.19
#